data_AF-A0A533RKC5-F1
#
_entry.id   AF-A0A533RKC5-F1
#
_cell.length_a   1.000
_cell.length_b   1.000
_cell.length_c   1.000
_cell.angle_alpha   90.00
_cell.angle_beta   90.00
_cell.angle_gamma   90.00
#
_symmetry.space_group_name_H-M   'P 1'
#
loop_
_entity.id
_entity.type
_entity.pdbx_description
1 polymer ?
#
loop_
_entity_poly.entity_id
_entity_poly.type
_entity_poly.pdbx_seq_one_letter_code
_entity_poly.pdbx_strand_id
1 'polypeptide(L)'
;MQVVVGHANPDFDAYAATIAATKLYPGAHGVFLGTQNANVRAFHNLHEDFLDFVDLKGLDLKAIERIILVDTREADRVGEFRSVALDPAVEVIVYDHHPPADGDLKGVDD
;
A
#
# COMPACT_ATOMS: atom_id res chain seq x y z
N MET A 1 -0.60 4.76 13.98
CA MET A 1 0.28 3.84 13.18
C MET A 1 0.27 4.24 11.71
N GLN A 2 1.37 4.01 10.98
CA GLN A 2 1.46 4.28 9.53
C GLN A 2 1.56 2.98 8.74
N VAL A 3 0.86 2.90 7.59
CA VAL A 3 0.92 1.76 6.67
C VAL A 3 1.19 2.23 5.25
N VAL A 4 1.97 1.45 4.50
CA VAL A 4 2.18 1.64 3.06
C VAL A 4 1.56 0.45 2.34
N VAL A 5 0.74 0.71 1.34
CA VAL A 5 0.10 -0.34 0.56
C VAL A 5 -0.13 0.09 -0.89
N GLY A 6 0.17 -0.80 -1.82
CA GLY A 6 -0.17 -0.62 -3.23
C GLY A 6 -1.46 -1.33 -3.62
N HIS A 7 -1.75 -1.37 -4.92
CA HIS A 7 -2.91 -2.11 -5.41
C HIS A 7 -2.81 -3.62 -5.11
N ALA A 8 -3.96 -4.28 -5.02
CA ALA A 8 -4.06 -5.72 -4.87
C ALA A 8 -3.50 -6.46 -6.10
N ASN A 9 -2.92 -7.63 -5.87
CA ASN A 9 -2.15 -8.39 -6.85
C ASN A 9 -1.01 -7.55 -7.45
N PRO A 10 -0.08 -7.07 -6.61
CA PRO A 10 0.93 -6.11 -7.04
C PRO A 10 1.82 -6.72 -8.12
N ASP A 11 2.16 -5.89 -9.09
CA ASP A 11 3.31 -6.11 -9.95
C ASP A 11 4.58 -5.54 -9.29
N PHE A 12 5.67 -5.39 -10.05
CA PHE A 12 6.92 -4.89 -9.48
C PHE A 12 6.89 -3.40 -9.13
N ASP A 13 6.01 -2.60 -9.74
CA ASP A 13 5.94 -1.17 -9.47
C ASP A 13 5.34 -0.95 -8.07
N ALA A 14 4.10 -1.39 -7.86
CA ALA A 14 3.46 -1.39 -6.54
C ALA A 14 4.34 -2.03 -5.44
N TYR A 15 5.01 -3.15 -5.74
CA TYR A 15 5.88 -3.83 -4.79
C TYR A 15 7.11 -3.00 -4.41
N ALA A 16 7.86 -2.50 -5.39
CA ALA A 16 9.07 -1.72 -5.15
C ALA A 16 8.76 -0.35 -4.56
N ALA A 17 7.68 0.30 -5.02
CA ALA A 17 7.19 1.57 -4.49
C ALA A 17 6.78 1.42 -3.01
N THR A 18 6.18 0.29 -2.62
CA THR A 18 5.85 0.02 -1.22
C THR A 18 7.11 0.01 -0.36
N ILE A 19 8.16 -0.72 -0.78
CA ILE A 19 9.46 -0.74 -0.07
C ILE A 19 10.04 0.67 -0.02
N ALA A 20 10.08 1.39 -1.15
CA ALA A 20 10.63 2.74 -1.22
C ALA A 20 9.93 3.69 -0.24
N ALA A 21 8.60 3.65 -0.16
CA ALA A 21 7.85 4.49 0.77
C ALA A 21 8.12 4.10 2.23
N THR A 22 8.33 2.83 2.59
CA THR A 22 8.76 2.49 3.97
C THR A 22 10.09 3.13 4.36
N LYS A 23 10.99 3.39 3.40
CA LYS A 23 12.25 4.10 3.64
C LYS A 23 12.05 5.62 3.70
N LEU A 24 11.10 6.16 2.94
CA LEU A 24 10.74 7.58 2.98
C LEU A 24 9.97 7.96 4.26
N TYR A 25 9.19 7.03 4.79
CA TYR A 25 8.39 7.17 6.01
C TYR A 25 8.88 6.18 7.09
N PRO A 26 9.94 6.53 7.85
CA PRO A 26 10.46 5.67 8.90
C PRO A 26 9.38 5.20 9.88
N GLY A 27 9.31 3.89 10.12
CA GLY A 27 8.33 3.26 11.00
C GLY A 27 6.98 2.97 10.35
N ALA A 28 6.81 3.24 9.04
CA ALA A 28 5.66 2.77 8.29
C ALA A 28 5.80 1.27 7.96
N HIS A 29 4.67 0.55 8.04
CA HIS A 29 4.63 -0.88 7.78
C HIS A 29 4.23 -1.13 6.33
N GLY A 30 5.10 -1.78 5.55
CA GLY A 30 4.79 -2.16 4.17
C GLY A 30 3.92 -3.42 4.13
N VAL A 31 2.85 -3.39 3.34
CA VAL A 31 1.96 -4.53 3.12
C VAL A 31 1.69 -4.71 1.63
N PHE A 32 1.67 -5.96 1.17
CA PHE A 32 1.14 -6.30 -0.16
C PHE A 32 -0.15 -7.11 -0.04
N LEU A 33 -1.07 -6.92 -0.97
CA LEU A 33 -2.42 -7.50 -0.94
C LEU A 33 -2.63 -8.52 -2.06
N GLY A 34 -3.47 -9.52 -1.80
CA GLY A 34 -3.89 -10.50 -2.80
C GLY A 34 -2.80 -11.47 -3.23
N THR A 35 -3.01 -12.09 -4.39
CA THR A 35 -2.05 -13.05 -4.95
C THR A 35 -0.98 -12.31 -5.72
N GLN A 36 0.27 -12.41 -5.25
CA GLN A 36 1.41 -11.84 -5.94
C GLN A 36 1.57 -12.48 -7.34
N ASN A 37 1.93 -11.65 -8.33
CA ASN A 37 2.42 -12.14 -9.60
C ASN A 37 3.57 -13.14 -9.37
N ALA A 38 3.65 -14.21 -10.16
CA ALA A 38 4.63 -15.28 -9.98
C ALA A 38 6.08 -14.76 -9.90
N ASN A 39 6.41 -13.72 -10.68
CA ASN A 39 7.75 -13.13 -10.67
C ASN A 39 8.01 -12.30 -9.40
N VAL A 40 7.01 -11.53 -8.94
CA VAL A 40 7.10 -10.77 -7.68
C VAL A 40 7.25 -11.72 -6.50
N ARG A 41 6.49 -12.83 -6.49
CA ARG A 41 6.61 -13.87 -5.47
C ARG A 41 7.96 -14.54 -5.44
N ALA A 42 8.48 -14.90 -6.62
CA ALA A 42 9.83 -15.48 -6.71
C ALA A 42 10.88 -14.49 -6.19
N PHE A 43 10.75 -13.20 -6.51
CA PHE A 43 11.65 -12.17 -6.01
C PHE A 43 11.53 -11.98 -4.50
N HIS A 44 10.30 -11.86 -3.97
CA HIS A 44 10.05 -11.68 -2.55
C HIS A 44 10.64 -12.84 -1.74
N ASN A 45 10.32 -14.08 -2.09
CA ASN A 45 10.82 -15.26 -1.38
C ASN A 45 12.36 -15.38 -1.37
N LEU A 46 13.03 -14.82 -2.39
CA LEU A 46 14.49 -14.83 -2.45
C LEU A 46 15.13 -13.75 -1.57
N HIS A 47 14.39 -12.68 -1.25
CA HIS A 47 14.93 -11.49 -0.59
C HIS A 47 14.18 -11.10 0.69
N GLU A 48 13.22 -11.90 1.16
CA GLU A 48 12.32 -11.54 2.27
C GLU A 48 13.08 -11.17 3.55
N ASP A 49 14.22 -11.82 3.81
CA ASP A 49 15.11 -11.52 4.94
C ASP A 49 15.65 -10.07 4.95
N PHE A 50 15.62 -9.39 3.80
CA PHE A 50 16.10 -8.02 3.63
C PHE A 50 14.97 -7.00 3.48
N LEU A 51 13.71 -7.44 3.45
CA LEU A 51 12.55 -6.63 3.12
C LEU A 51 11.58 -6.58 4.31
N ASP A 52 11.32 -5.37 4.80
CA ASP A 52 10.52 -5.13 6.01
C ASP A 52 9.00 -5.16 5.73
N PHE A 53 8.50 -6.19 5.03
CA PHE A 53 7.06 -6.39 4.86
C PHE A 53 6.46 -7.06 6.10
N VAL A 54 5.21 -6.69 6.43
CA VAL A 54 4.45 -7.34 7.51
C VAL A 54 3.21 -8.02 6.99
N ASP A 55 2.80 -9.08 7.68
CA ASP A 55 1.53 -9.76 7.42
C ASP A 55 0.37 -8.86 7.86
N LEU A 56 -0.60 -8.66 6.95
CA LEU A 56 -1.84 -7.95 7.21
C LEU A 56 -2.57 -8.45 8.46
N LYS A 57 -2.53 -9.76 8.73
CA LYS A 57 -3.16 -10.35 9.93
C LYS A 57 -2.58 -9.85 11.24
N GLY A 58 -1.36 -9.32 11.22
CA GLY A 58 -0.68 -8.75 12.39
C GLY A 58 -1.03 -7.29 12.66
N LEU A 59 -1.79 -6.63 11.77
CA LEU A 59 -2.09 -5.20 11.87
C LEU A 59 -3.47 -4.95 12.50
N ASP A 60 -3.51 -4.02 13.45
CA ASP A 60 -4.77 -3.42 13.90
C ASP A 60 -5.13 -2.26 12.98
N LEU A 61 -6.08 -2.50 12.06
CA LEU A 61 -6.54 -1.48 11.11
C LEU A 61 -7.11 -0.23 11.81
N LYS A 62 -7.64 -0.36 13.03
CA LYS A 62 -8.21 0.77 13.79
C LYS A 62 -7.14 1.67 14.41
N ALA A 63 -5.91 1.18 14.53
CA ALA A 63 -4.78 1.96 15.03
C ALA A 63 -4.06 2.75 13.93
N ILE A 64 -4.49 2.61 12.66
CA ILE A 64 -3.91 3.34 11.54
C ILE A 64 -4.37 4.80 11.60
N GLU A 65 -3.41 5.70 11.60
CA GLU A 65 -3.61 7.16 11.59
C GLU A 65 -3.21 7.76 10.25
N ARG A 66 -2.38 7.04 9.47
CA ARG A 66 -1.95 7.43 8.13
C ARG A 66 -1.80 6.22 7.23
N ILE A 67 -2.28 6.34 6.00
CA ILE A 67 -2.09 5.38 4.93
C ILE A 67 -1.38 6.06 3.75
N ILE A 68 -0.31 5.43 3.27
CA ILE A 68 0.44 5.85 2.09
C ILE A 68 0.10 4.85 0.97
N LEU A 69 -0.60 5.34 -0.03
CA LEU A 69 -0.97 4.57 -1.22
C LEU A 69 0.08 4.76 -2.30
N VAL A 70 0.51 3.66 -2.90
CA VAL A 70 1.48 3.68 -4.00
C VAL A 70 0.91 2.94 -5.21
N ASP A 71 1.17 3.43 -6.40
CA ASP A 71 0.76 2.79 -7.66
C ASP A 71 -0.78 2.57 -7.79
N THR A 72 -1.54 3.33 -7.00
CA THR A 72 -2.99 3.46 -7.13
C THR A 72 -3.49 4.61 -6.26
N ARG A 73 -4.55 5.25 -6.75
CA ARG A 73 -5.38 6.20 -5.99
C ARG A 73 -6.82 5.73 -5.80
N GLU A 74 -7.12 4.48 -6.17
CA GLU A 74 -8.47 3.91 -6.12
C GLU A 74 -8.67 3.09 -4.83
N ALA A 75 -9.64 3.47 -4.00
CA ALA A 75 -9.89 2.80 -2.73
C ALA A 75 -10.26 1.31 -2.90
N ASP A 76 -10.94 0.97 -3.99
CA ASP A 76 -11.36 -0.40 -4.28
C ASP A 76 -10.18 -1.32 -4.65
N ARG A 77 -9.04 -0.74 -5.05
CA ARG A 77 -7.83 -1.49 -5.38
C ARG A 77 -6.99 -1.87 -4.16
N VAL A 78 -7.30 -1.37 -2.97
CA VAL A 78 -6.50 -1.61 -1.75
C VAL A 78 -7.17 -2.53 -0.72
N GLY A 79 -8.09 -3.39 -1.16
CA GLY A 79 -8.60 -4.52 -0.36
C GLY A 79 -9.15 -4.13 1.01
N GLU A 80 -8.69 -4.80 2.07
CA GLU A 80 -9.13 -4.53 3.45
C GLU A 80 -8.84 -3.09 3.91
N PHE A 81 -7.83 -2.44 3.35
CA PHE A 81 -7.51 -1.04 3.65
C PHE A 81 -8.46 -0.03 3.00
N ARG A 82 -9.40 -0.47 2.16
CA ARG A 82 -10.43 0.41 1.59
C ARG A 82 -11.14 1.25 2.66
N SER A 83 -11.50 0.61 3.77
CA SER A 83 -12.19 1.29 4.87
C SER A 83 -11.31 2.35 5.55
N VAL A 84 -10.01 2.09 5.63
CA VAL A 84 -8.98 2.98 6.19
C VAL A 84 -8.73 4.17 5.25
N ALA A 85 -8.59 3.90 3.95
CA ALA A 85 -8.36 4.93 2.93
C ALA A 85 -9.55 5.90 2.75
N LEU A 86 -10.75 5.51 3.17
CA LEU A 86 -11.96 6.33 3.12
C LEU A 86 -12.32 6.96 4.47
N ASP A 87 -11.57 6.65 5.54
CA ASP A 87 -11.83 7.21 6.86
C ASP A 87 -11.35 8.67 6.91
N PRO A 88 -12.24 9.65 7.13
CA PRO A 88 -11.85 11.06 7.19
C PRO A 88 -10.94 11.41 8.38
N ALA A 89 -10.80 10.52 9.37
CA ALA A 89 -9.85 10.67 10.47
C ALA A 89 -8.43 10.17 10.14
N VAL A 90 -8.26 9.45 9.03
CA VAL A 90 -6.98 8.91 8.58
C VAL A 90 -6.37 9.86 7.55
N GLU A 91 -5.10 10.20 7.73
CA GLU A 91 -4.34 10.94 6.73
C GLU A 91 -4.01 10.02 5.53
N VAL A 92 -4.34 10.48 4.32
CA VAL A 92 -4.08 9.74 3.09
C VAL A 92 -3.05 10.47 2.26
N ILE A 93 -1.97 9.77 1.91
CA ILE A 93 -0.94 10.23 0.95
C ILE A 93 -0.98 9.29 -0.24
N VAL A 94 -0.91 9.82 -1.46
CA VAL A 94 -0.92 9.06 -2.70
C VAL A 94 0.35 9.35 -3.48
N TYR A 95 0.97 8.30 -4.04
CA TYR A 95 1.98 8.37 -5.08
C TYR A 95 1.53 7.49 -6.23
N ASP A 96 0.91 8.06 -7.25
CA ASP A 96 0.36 7.29 -8.35
C ASP A 96 0.64 7.97 -9.69
N HIS A 97 0.78 7.15 -10.74
CA HIS A 97 1.08 7.61 -12.10
C HIS A 97 -0.04 7.29 -13.09
N HIS A 98 -1.10 6.60 -12.64
CA HIS A 98 -2.26 6.31 -13.46
C HIS A 98 -3.07 7.58 -13.79
N PRO A 99 -3.72 7.65 -14.97
CA PRO A 99 -4.64 8.73 -15.29
C PRO A 99 -5.83 8.79 -14.30
N PRO A 100 -6.42 9.98 -14.07
CA PRO A 100 -7.61 10.10 -13.24
C PRO A 100 -8.78 9.22 -13.73
N ALA A 101 -9.49 8.60 -12.79
CA ALA A 101 -10.62 7.72 -13.03
C ALA A 101 -11.77 7.96 -12.03
N ASP A 102 -12.97 7.49 -12.37
CA ASP A 102 -14.18 7.71 -11.55
C ASP A 102 -14.09 7.05 -10.14
N GLY A 103 -13.22 6.04 -9.97
CA GLY A 103 -13.00 5.31 -8.72
C GLY A 103 -11.98 5.94 -7.77
N ASP A 104 -11.39 7.07 -8.16
CA ASP A 104 -10.33 7.71 -7.41
C ASP A 104 -10.81 8.26 -6.07
N LEU A 105 -9.91 8.22 -5.09
CA LEU A 105 -10.06 8.96 -3.85
C LEU A 105 -10.20 10.46 -4.15
N LYS A 106 -11.08 11.12 -3.41
CA LYS A 106 -11.35 12.55 -3.59
C LYS A 106 -10.57 13.37 -2.58
N GLY A 107 -10.04 14.50 -3.02
CA GLY A 107 -9.36 15.46 -2.13
C GLY A 107 -7.99 14.98 -1.63
N VAL A 108 -7.36 14.05 -2.35
CA VAL A 108 -5.97 13.67 -2.16
C VAL A 108 -5.12 14.40 -3.19
N ASP A 109 -4.06 15.05 -2.72
CA ASP A 109 -3.03 15.62 -3.60
C ASP A 109 -2.12 14.48 -4.08
N ASP A 110 -1.74 14.52 -5.35
CA ASP A 110 -0.91 13.53 -6.06
C ASP A 110 0.33 14.21 -6.65
#